data_AF-X1GNP0-F1
#
_entry.id   AF-X1GNP0-F1
#
_cell.length_a   1.000
_cell.length_b   1.000
_cell.length_c   1.000
_cell.angle_alpha   90.00
_cell.angle_beta   90.00
_cell.angle_gamma   90.00
#
_symmetry.space_group_name_H-M   'P 1'
#
loop_
_entity.id
_entity.type
_entity.pdbx_description
1 polymer ?
#
loop_
_entity_poly.entity_id
_entity_poly.type
_entity_poly.pdbx_seq_one_letter_code
_entity_poly.pdbx_strand_id
1 'polypeptide(L)'
;IIPPTEGIIEFESERFYRLTPPIAKKLGISIIHQESEIAPTLTVAENIYLGRYPINKFGFINYKKMLKDATALMEKVGANIKVGNLIRDLSMTQRRLVELARALSMDVKLLIMDEPTKSFTDEEIKNLFEIVRILKTRGVTVIFISHNLNEIYSISDRVSVLRDGKLINTVLIQEATEEKLIKWMVGKDFNRFIPIREKITGSEIFSLENITKKGILENISFSVKNGEIIGLAGLTGSGRSAVANVIFGLMNPDSGKLILNGKEIKIKTPNDAIKNGIGF
;
A
#
# COMPACT_ATOMS: atom_id res chain seq x y z
N ILE A 1 -2.11 11.23 -19.33
CA ILE A 1 -1.03 12.20 -18.96
C ILE A 1 -1.52 13.58 -19.31
N ILE A 2 -1.58 14.45 -18.31
CA ILE A 2 -2.24 15.74 -18.39
C ILE A 2 -1.13 16.81 -18.49
N PRO A 3 -1.00 17.54 -19.62
CA PRO A 3 -0.05 18.64 -19.69
C PRO A 3 -0.50 19.79 -18.77
N PRO A 4 0.43 20.58 -18.21
CA PRO A 4 0.05 21.78 -17.49
C PRO A 4 -0.66 22.76 -18.42
N THR A 5 -1.74 23.39 -17.95
CA THR A 5 -2.42 24.46 -18.67
C THR A 5 -1.55 25.71 -18.75
N GLU A 6 -0.82 25.99 -17.66
CA GLU A 6 0.10 27.12 -17.52
C GLU A 6 1.32 26.69 -16.68
N GLY A 7 2.44 27.40 -16.85
CA GLY A 7 3.69 27.15 -16.14
C GLY A 7 4.70 26.30 -16.92
N ILE A 8 5.84 26.04 -16.29
CA ILE A 8 6.96 25.27 -16.86
C ILE A 8 7.46 24.23 -15.85
N ILE A 9 7.89 23.08 -16.38
CA ILE A 9 8.66 22.09 -15.62
C ILE A 9 10.12 22.31 -15.98
N GLU A 10 10.96 22.56 -14.98
CA GLU A 10 12.42 22.64 -15.17
C GLU A 10 13.06 21.40 -14.56
N PHE A 11 13.91 20.72 -15.32
CA PHE A 11 14.67 19.56 -14.86
C PHE A 11 16.13 19.73 -15.28
N GLU A 12 17.02 19.72 -14.28
CA GLU A 12 18.42 20.14 -14.40
C GLU A 12 18.56 21.57 -14.91
N SER A 13 18.64 21.78 -16.22
CA SER A 13 18.71 23.10 -16.86
C SER A 13 17.86 23.20 -18.12
N GLU A 14 17.02 22.19 -18.36
CA GLU A 14 16.10 22.16 -19.50
C GLU A 14 14.68 22.49 -19.02
N ARG A 15 13.96 23.27 -19.84
CA ARG A 15 12.59 23.71 -19.58
C ARG A 15 11.61 23.00 -20.49
N PHE A 16 10.56 22.45 -19.90
CA PHE A 16 9.53 21.69 -20.58
C PHE A 16 8.15 22.30 -20.30
N TYR A 17 7.47 22.72 -21.36
CA TYR A 17 6.03 23.04 -21.32
C TYR A 17 5.17 21.77 -21.40
N ARG A 18 5.73 20.70 -21.96
CA ARG A 18 5.10 19.38 -22.03
C ARG A 18 6.14 18.27 -21.86
N LEU A 19 6.11 17.62 -20.71
CA LEU A 19 6.96 16.47 -20.42
C LEU A 19 6.18 15.17 -20.69
N THR A 20 6.55 14.43 -21.72
CA THR A 20 5.93 13.13 -22.06
C THR A 20 6.72 11.97 -21.45
N PRO A 21 6.16 10.76 -21.23
CA PRO A 21 6.89 9.64 -20.62
C PRO A 21 8.16 9.24 -21.36
N PRO A 22 8.18 9.17 -22.71
CA PRO A 22 9.41 8.86 -23.42
C PRO A 22 10.51 9.89 -23.17
N ILE A 23 10.15 11.18 -23.06
CA ILE A 23 11.09 12.26 -22.74
C ILE A 23 11.56 12.13 -21.29
N ALA A 24 10.63 12.01 -20.34
CA ALA A 24 10.92 11.84 -18.92
C ALA A 24 11.87 10.65 -18.68
N LYS A 25 11.60 9.50 -19.31
CA LYS A 25 12.43 8.29 -19.22
C LYS A 25 13.85 8.51 -19.75
N LYS A 26 14.01 9.25 -20.85
CA LYS A 26 15.34 9.61 -21.40
C LYS A 26 16.11 10.55 -20.49
N LEU A 27 15.43 11.42 -19.75
CA LEU A 27 16.02 12.31 -18.75
C LEU A 27 16.35 11.61 -17.43
N GLY A 28 16.05 10.31 -17.29
CA GLY A 28 16.26 9.56 -16.05
C GLY A 28 15.18 9.81 -15.00
N ILE A 29 13.99 10.25 -15.41
CA ILE A 29 12.81 10.37 -14.53
C ILE A 29 12.03 9.05 -14.59
N SER A 30 11.83 8.42 -13.44
CA SER A 30 11.12 7.14 -13.31
C SER A 30 9.98 7.26 -12.30
N ILE A 31 8.87 6.55 -12.54
CA ILE A 31 7.68 6.57 -11.69
C ILE A 31 7.32 5.13 -11.30
N ILE A 32 7.02 4.92 -10.02
CA ILE A 32 6.39 3.71 -9.49
C ILE A 32 4.96 4.10 -9.13
N HIS A 33 4.00 3.52 -9.86
CA HIS A 33 2.57 3.78 -9.68
C HIS A 33 1.95 2.90 -8.59
N GLN A 34 0.85 3.37 -7.99
CA GLN A 34 0.11 2.67 -6.96
C GLN A 34 -0.33 1.26 -7.41
N GLU A 35 -0.75 1.11 -8.67
CA GLU A 35 -1.10 -0.17 -9.29
C GLU A 35 0.07 -0.72 -10.13
N SER A 36 0.32 -2.01 -9.98
CA SER A 36 1.50 -2.67 -10.52
C SER A 36 1.40 -2.87 -12.03
N GLU A 37 2.18 -2.12 -12.81
CA GLU A 37 2.35 -2.33 -14.26
C GLU A 37 3.44 -3.38 -14.51
N ILE A 38 3.22 -4.61 -14.06
CA ILE A 38 4.10 -5.74 -14.38
C ILE A 38 3.37 -6.67 -15.33
N ALA A 39 4.04 -7.09 -16.41
CA ALA A 39 3.50 -8.06 -17.35
C ALA A 39 3.55 -9.47 -16.73
N PRO A 40 2.39 -10.08 -16.40
CA PRO A 40 2.34 -11.34 -15.65
C PRO A 40 2.89 -12.53 -16.45
N THR A 41 2.85 -12.44 -17.78
CA THR A 41 3.29 -13.48 -18.73
C THR A 41 4.78 -13.40 -19.07
N LEU A 42 5.47 -12.37 -18.62
CA LEU A 42 6.91 -12.21 -18.83
C LEU A 42 7.69 -12.67 -17.60
N THR A 43 8.95 -13.02 -17.80
CA THR A 43 9.86 -13.36 -16.71
C THR A 43 10.23 -12.13 -15.88
N VAL A 44 10.79 -12.34 -14.70
CA VAL A 44 11.37 -11.28 -13.87
C VAL A 44 12.38 -10.44 -14.65
N ALA A 45 13.33 -11.08 -15.34
CA ALA A 45 14.35 -10.38 -16.12
C ALA A 45 13.72 -9.54 -17.25
N GLU A 46 12.75 -10.08 -17.97
CA GLU A 46 12.08 -9.35 -19.04
C GLU A 46 11.25 -8.17 -18.53
N ASN A 47 10.63 -8.29 -17.35
CA ASN A 47 9.93 -7.17 -16.73
C ASN A 47 10.89 -6.07 -16.27
N ILE A 48 12.02 -6.43 -15.66
CA ILE A 48 13.06 -5.46 -15.27
C ILE A 48 13.53 -4.67 -16.49
N TYR A 49 13.72 -5.32 -17.63
CA TYR A 49 14.23 -4.69 -18.86
C TYR A 49 13.15 -4.34 -19.89
N LEU A 50 11.88 -4.32 -19.51
CA LEU A 50 10.77 -4.11 -20.45
C LEU A 50 10.94 -2.80 -21.23
N GLY A 51 10.95 -2.91 -22.56
CA GLY A 51 11.15 -1.79 -23.48
C GLY A 51 12.59 -1.25 -23.55
N ARG A 52 13.57 -1.97 -23.01
CA ARG A 52 15.00 -1.59 -22.97
C ARG A 52 15.93 -2.81 -22.88
N TYR A 53 15.58 -3.84 -23.63
CA TYR A 53 16.35 -5.07 -23.68
C TYR A 53 17.81 -4.77 -24.08
N PRO A 54 18.82 -5.31 -23.36
CA PRO A 54 20.20 -5.11 -23.74
C PRO A 54 20.45 -5.76 -25.11
N ILE A 55 21.00 -5.01 -26.05
CA ILE A 55 21.31 -5.48 -27.40
C ILE A 55 22.80 -5.79 -27.58
N ASN A 56 23.13 -6.74 -28.44
CA ASN A 56 24.50 -7.00 -28.86
C ASN A 56 24.92 -6.05 -30.00
N LYS A 57 26.19 -6.11 -30.43
CA LYS A 57 26.73 -5.27 -31.52
C LYS A 57 26.00 -5.45 -32.86
N PHE A 58 25.24 -6.53 -33.03
CA PHE A 58 24.47 -6.85 -34.24
C PHE A 58 22.98 -6.49 -34.11
N GLY A 59 22.57 -5.83 -33.02
CA GLY A 59 21.19 -5.38 -32.82
C GLY A 59 20.22 -6.43 -32.25
N PHE A 60 20.68 -7.65 -31.97
CA PHE A 60 19.84 -8.68 -31.34
C PHE A 60 19.84 -8.59 -29.82
N ILE A 61 18.74 -9.01 -29.19
CA ILE A 61 18.61 -9.06 -27.74
C ILE A 61 19.66 -10.02 -27.14
N ASN A 62 20.41 -9.54 -26.16
CA ASN A 62 21.40 -10.30 -25.42
C ASN A 62 20.80 -10.84 -24.11
N TYR A 63 20.07 -11.96 -24.22
CA TYR A 63 19.43 -12.63 -23.08
C TYR A 63 20.45 -13.04 -21.99
N LYS A 64 21.65 -13.48 -22.36
CA LYS A 64 22.69 -13.87 -21.40
C LYS A 64 23.11 -12.70 -20.51
N LYS A 65 23.30 -11.51 -21.10
CA LYS A 65 23.58 -10.28 -20.36
C LYS A 65 22.37 -9.85 -19.53
N MET A 66 21.17 -9.89 -20.09
CA MET A 66 19.94 -9.53 -19.38
C MET A 66 19.74 -10.35 -18.10
N LEU A 67 19.88 -11.68 -18.19
CA LEU A 67 19.74 -12.57 -17.04
C LEU A 67 20.82 -12.29 -16.00
N LYS A 68 22.09 -12.14 -16.41
CA LYS A 68 23.20 -11.82 -15.50
C LYS A 68 22.97 -10.51 -14.75
N ASP A 69 22.62 -9.45 -15.47
CA ASP A 69 22.44 -8.12 -14.89
C ASP A 69 21.18 -8.08 -14.01
N ALA A 70 20.09 -8.76 -14.41
CA ALA A 70 18.89 -8.92 -13.59
C ALA A 70 19.17 -9.64 -12.27
N THR A 71 19.95 -10.73 -12.28
CA THR A 71 20.31 -11.46 -11.05
C THR A 71 21.04 -10.55 -10.07
N ALA A 72 22.05 -9.81 -10.56
CA ALA A 72 22.79 -8.86 -9.73
C ALA A 72 21.92 -7.73 -9.15
N LEU A 73 20.86 -7.32 -9.85
CA LEU A 73 19.89 -6.35 -9.35
C LEU A 73 18.99 -6.94 -8.26
N MET A 74 18.48 -8.15 -8.46
CA MET A 74 17.62 -8.82 -7.47
C MET A 74 18.38 -9.12 -6.18
N GLU A 75 19.66 -9.50 -6.27
CA GLU A 75 20.55 -9.65 -5.11
C GLU A 75 20.71 -8.35 -4.34
N LYS A 76 20.88 -7.21 -5.03
CA LYS A 76 20.97 -5.89 -4.41
C LYS A 76 19.67 -5.46 -3.72
N VAL A 77 18.52 -5.91 -4.22
CA VAL A 77 17.20 -5.68 -3.62
C VAL A 77 16.94 -6.63 -2.44
N GLY A 78 17.87 -7.56 -2.15
CA GLY A 78 17.73 -8.53 -1.06
C GLY A 78 16.76 -9.67 -1.39
N ALA A 79 16.46 -9.89 -2.67
CA ALA A 79 15.44 -10.82 -3.11
C ALA A 79 16.07 -12.09 -3.71
N ASN A 80 15.88 -13.24 -3.07
CA ASN A 80 16.28 -14.54 -3.62
C ASN A 80 15.21 -15.07 -4.59
N ILE A 81 15.07 -14.41 -5.75
CA ILE A 81 14.09 -14.74 -6.80
C ILE A 81 14.83 -15.14 -8.06
N LYS A 82 14.50 -16.31 -8.63
CA LYS A 82 15.07 -16.72 -9.92
C LYS A 82 14.55 -15.81 -11.02
N VAL A 83 15.45 -15.11 -11.70
CA VAL A 83 15.09 -14.09 -12.70
C VAL A 83 14.41 -14.65 -13.97
N GLY A 84 14.42 -15.97 -14.15
CA GLY A 84 13.70 -16.67 -15.21
C GLY A 84 12.28 -17.11 -14.83
N ASN A 85 11.81 -16.89 -13.60
CA ASN A 85 10.42 -17.19 -13.22
C ASN A 85 9.46 -16.18 -13.83
N LEU A 86 8.25 -16.64 -14.15
CA LEU A 86 7.17 -15.78 -14.61
C LEU A 86 6.63 -14.96 -13.44
N ILE A 87 6.26 -13.71 -13.71
CA ILE A 87 5.70 -12.82 -12.70
C ILE A 87 4.40 -13.36 -12.10
N ARG A 88 3.55 -14.00 -12.92
CA ARG A 88 2.27 -14.54 -12.44
C ARG A 88 2.43 -15.55 -11.30
N ASP A 89 3.58 -16.23 -11.24
CA ASP A 89 3.88 -17.27 -10.24
C ASP A 89 4.50 -16.67 -8.95
N LEU A 90 4.78 -15.36 -8.95
CA LEU A 90 5.32 -14.65 -7.80
C LEU A 90 4.23 -14.14 -6.87
N SER A 91 4.53 -14.14 -5.57
CA SER A 91 3.72 -13.45 -4.55
C SER A 91 3.68 -11.95 -4.79
N MET A 92 2.71 -11.25 -4.21
CA MET A 92 2.61 -9.79 -4.34
C MET A 92 3.89 -9.08 -3.86
N THR A 93 4.46 -9.51 -2.73
CA THR A 93 5.74 -9.01 -2.22
C THR A 93 6.86 -9.17 -3.25
N GLN A 94 6.98 -10.36 -3.83
CA GLN A 94 8.01 -10.66 -4.83
C GLN A 94 7.85 -9.78 -6.08
N ARG A 95 6.61 -9.56 -6.55
CA ARG A 95 6.31 -8.66 -7.68
C ARG A 95 6.79 -7.24 -7.41
N ARG A 96 6.56 -6.71 -6.20
CA ARG A 96 7.01 -5.36 -5.83
C ARG A 96 8.53 -5.23 -5.78
N LEU A 97 9.24 -6.25 -5.32
CA LEU A 97 10.72 -6.29 -5.37
C LEU A 97 11.22 -6.24 -6.83
N VAL A 98 10.50 -6.85 -7.77
CA VAL A 98 10.83 -6.77 -9.20
C VAL A 98 10.62 -5.36 -9.75
N GLU A 99 9.56 -4.64 -9.35
CA GLU A 99 9.36 -3.23 -9.74
C GLU A 99 10.47 -2.34 -9.22
N LEU A 100 10.91 -2.59 -8.00
CA LEU A 100 12.01 -1.86 -7.39
C LEU A 100 13.32 -2.15 -8.14
N ALA A 101 13.60 -3.42 -8.45
CA ALA A 101 14.74 -3.79 -9.29
C ALA A 101 14.67 -3.17 -10.70
N ARG A 102 13.46 -3.04 -11.27
CA ARG A 102 13.22 -2.33 -12.54
C ARG A 102 13.57 -0.85 -12.40
N ALA A 103 13.13 -0.17 -11.35
CA ALA A 103 13.49 1.22 -11.11
C ALA A 103 15.02 1.38 -10.96
N LEU A 104 15.67 0.49 -10.20
CA LEU A 104 17.12 0.51 -9.97
C LEU A 104 17.99 0.22 -11.20
N SER A 105 17.44 -0.50 -12.19
CA SER A 105 18.19 -0.81 -13.41
C SER A 105 18.19 0.33 -14.43
N MET A 106 17.37 1.37 -14.19
CA MET A 106 17.38 2.60 -14.98
C MET A 106 18.49 3.51 -14.44
N ASP A 107 19.07 4.34 -15.31
CA ASP A 107 19.90 5.46 -14.88
C ASP A 107 18.95 6.56 -14.33
N VAL A 108 18.44 6.33 -13.13
CA VAL A 108 17.44 7.19 -12.51
C VAL A 108 18.11 8.34 -11.81
N LYS A 109 17.77 9.56 -12.22
CA LYS A 109 18.12 10.80 -11.54
C LYS A 109 17.00 11.24 -10.59
N LEU A 110 15.74 11.03 -10.99
CA LEU A 110 14.55 11.34 -10.21
C LEU A 110 13.58 10.15 -10.18
N LEU A 111 13.31 9.63 -8.99
CA LEU A 111 12.34 8.57 -8.74
C LEU A 111 11.09 9.16 -8.07
N ILE A 112 9.92 8.95 -8.67
CA ILE A 112 8.64 9.32 -8.09
C ILE A 112 7.93 8.05 -7.65
N MET A 113 7.49 7.99 -6.39
CA MET A 113 6.81 6.84 -5.82
C MET A 113 5.43 7.25 -5.34
N ASP A 114 4.39 6.70 -5.95
CA ASP A 114 3.00 7.04 -5.69
C ASP A 114 2.33 6.00 -4.76
N GLU A 115 2.23 6.35 -3.48
CA GLU A 115 1.70 5.50 -2.40
C GLU A 115 2.22 4.05 -2.43
N PRO A 116 3.55 3.85 -2.41
CA PRO A 116 4.17 2.56 -2.71
C PRO A 116 4.00 1.51 -1.60
N THR A 117 3.49 1.90 -0.43
CA THR A 117 3.35 1.08 0.78
C THR A 117 1.94 0.54 0.98
N LYS A 118 0.97 0.92 0.12
CA LYS A 118 -0.38 0.36 0.19
C LYS A 118 -0.33 -1.17 0.13
N SER A 119 -0.97 -1.82 1.11
CA SER A 119 -1.00 -3.27 1.29
C SER A 119 0.32 -3.94 1.74
N PHE A 120 1.31 -3.16 2.19
CA PHE A 120 2.56 -3.69 2.73
C PHE A 120 2.44 -3.95 4.24
N THR A 121 3.21 -4.92 4.71
CA THR A 121 3.52 -5.14 6.12
C THR A 121 4.62 -4.20 6.60
N ASP A 122 4.75 -4.02 7.91
CA ASP A 122 5.77 -3.12 8.49
C ASP A 122 7.21 -3.54 8.11
N GLU A 123 7.47 -4.83 7.92
CA GLU A 123 8.77 -5.34 7.48
C GLU A 123 9.07 -4.96 6.03
N GLU A 124 8.07 -5.06 5.15
CA GLU A 124 8.21 -4.66 3.74
C GLU A 124 8.42 -3.15 3.58
N ILE A 125 7.74 -2.35 4.42
CA ILE A 125 7.95 -0.89 4.47
C ILE A 125 9.39 -0.55 4.86
N LYS A 126 9.95 -1.24 5.86
CA LYS A 126 11.35 -1.05 6.28
C LYS A 126 12.33 -1.36 5.15
N ASN A 127 12.16 -2.49 4.47
CA ASN A 127 13.01 -2.89 3.35
C ASN A 127 12.94 -1.86 2.21
N LEU A 128 11.74 -1.35 1.89
CA LEU A 128 11.59 -0.30 0.91
C LEU A 128 12.37 0.96 1.30
N PHE A 129 12.27 1.40 2.56
CA PHE A 129 12.96 2.59 3.05
C PHE A 129 14.48 2.44 3.03
N GLU A 130 15.01 1.25 3.32
CA GLU A 130 16.45 0.99 3.17
C GLU A 130 16.91 1.17 1.73
N ILE A 131 16.14 0.68 0.76
CA ILE A 131 16.48 0.82 -0.65
C ILE A 131 16.39 2.28 -1.11
N VAL A 132 15.38 3.03 -0.67
CA VAL A 132 15.28 4.47 -0.94
C VAL A 132 16.48 5.23 -0.36
N ARG A 133 16.95 4.86 0.83
CA ARG A 133 18.17 5.46 1.42
C ARG A 133 19.43 5.13 0.61
N ILE A 134 19.57 3.89 0.13
CA ILE A 134 20.68 3.49 -0.75
C ILE A 134 20.65 4.28 -2.08
N LEU A 135 19.46 4.52 -2.62
CA LEU A 135 19.30 5.34 -3.82
C LEU A 135 19.72 6.79 -3.58
N LYS A 136 19.30 7.36 -2.46
CA LYS A 136 19.70 8.71 -2.04
C LYS A 136 21.21 8.86 -1.91
N THR A 137 21.91 7.89 -1.30
CA THR A 137 23.38 7.95 -1.17
C THR A 137 24.12 7.87 -2.50
N ARG A 138 23.46 7.38 -3.55
CA ARG A 138 23.96 7.36 -4.94
C ARG A 138 23.58 8.62 -5.73
N GLY A 139 22.97 9.61 -5.10
CA GLY A 139 22.59 10.87 -5.73
C GLY A 139 21.24 10.85 -6.45
N VAL A 140 20.44 9.79 -6.27
CA VAL A 140 19.08 9.75 -6.83
C VAL A 140 18.15 10.60 -5.98
N THR A 141 17.43 11.53 -6.62
CA THR A 141 16.40 12.34 -5.98
C THR A 141 15.10 11.55 -5.92
N VAL A 142 14.38 11.58 -4.78
CA VAL A 142 13.14 10.81 -4.60
C VAL A 142 12.00 11.74 -4.20
N ILE A 143 10.87 11.65 -4.92
CA ILE A 143 9.58 12.21 -4.53
C ILE A 143 8.74 11.04 -4.02
N PHE A 144 8.46 11.04 -2.72
CA PHE A 144 7.66 10.01 -2.06
C PHE A 144 6.29 10.57 -1.71
N ILE A 145 5.24 10.01 -2.31
CA ILE A 145 3.84 10.42 -2.10
C ILE A 145 3.21 9.44 -1.12
N SER A 146 2.72 9.95 0.02
CA SER A 146 2.02 9.16 1.02
C SER A 146 1.08 10.04 1.84
N HIS A 147 -0.02 9.45 2.30
CA HIS A 147 -0.92 10.04 3.30
C HIS A 147 -0.64 9.50 4.73
N ASN A 148 0.35 8.61 4.89
CA ASN A 148 0.75 8.06 6.18
C ASN A 148 1.86 8.88 6.81
N LEU A 149 1.56 9.54 7.94
CA LEU A 149 2.51 10.43 8.62
C LEU A 149 3.78 9.71 9.08
N ASN A 150 3.67 8.46 9.57
CA ASN A 150 4.82 7.71 10.05
C ASN A 150 5.84 7.45 8.93
N GLU A 151 5.36 7.21 7.71
CA GLU A 151 6.21 7.03 6.53
C GLU A 151 6.91 8.33 6.17
N ILE A 152 6.15 9.43 6.11
CA ILE A 152 6.68 10.77 5.80
C ILE A 152 7.81 11.14 6.76
N TYR A 153 7.63 10.94 8.07
CA TYR A 153 8.66 11.18 9.08
C TYR A 153 9.88 10.26 8.95
N SER A 154 9.70 9.04 8.48
CA SER A 154 10.77 8.03 8.46
C SER A 154 11.74 8.16 7.29
N ILE A 155 11.31 8.77 6.18
CA ILE A 155 12.07 8.76 4.92
C ILE A 155 12.33 10.15 4.33
N SER A 156 11.53 11.16 4.67
CA SER A 156 11.56 12.45 3.97
C SER A 156 12.54 13.44 4.61
N ASP A 157 13.26 14.21 3.79
CA ASP A 157 14.03 15.37 4.27
C ASP A 157 13.14 16.63 4.41
N ARG A 158 12.20 16.78 3.49
CA ARG A 158 11.21 17.87 3.41
C ARG A 158 9.84 17.29 3.10
N VAL A 159 8.81 18.01 3.49
CA VAL A 159 7.41 17.65 3.22
C VAL A 159 6.69 18.81 2.58
N SER A 160 5.99 18.52 1.48
CA SER A 160 5.06 19.43 0.81
C SER A 160 3.64 18.91 1.02
N VAL A 161 2.76 19.74 1.56
CA VAL A 161 1.36 19.36 1.78
C VAL A 161 0.49 20.02 0.73
N LEU A 162 -0.23 19.20 -0.03
CA LEU A 162 -1.24 19.65 -0.98
C LEU A 162 -2.63 19.44 -0.38
N ARG A 163 -3.54 20.40 -0.63
CA ARG A 163 -4.95 20.30 -0.27
C ARG A 163 -5.80 21.06 -1.30
N ASP A 164 -6.89 20.47 -1.75
CA ASP A 164 -7.83 21.07 -2.72
C ASP A 164 -7.13 21.58 -3.99
N GLY A 165 -6.13 20.84 -4.49
CA GLY A 165 -5.34 21.21 -5.66
C GLY A 165 -4.33 22.35 -5.43
N LYS A 166 -4.12 22.79 -4.19
CA LYS A 166 -3.20 23.87 -3.84
C LYS A 166 -2.07 23.37 -2.96
N LEU A 167 -0.87 23.92 -3.15
CA LEU A 167 0.23 23.74 -2.21
C LEU A 167 -0.05 24.59 -0.97
N ILE A 168 -0.18 23.94 0.19
CA ILE A 168 -0.45 24.60 1.46
C ILE A 168 0.85 25.05 2.12
N ASN A 169 1.86 24.18 2.15
CA ASN A 169 3.17 24.50 2.72
C ASN A 169 4.26 23.53 2.22
N THR A 170 5.52 23.96 2.28
CA THR A 170 6.70 23.10 2.10
C THR A 170 7.74 23.45 3.16
N VAL A 171 8.02 22.50 4.05
CA VAL A 171 8.93 22.70 5.20
C VAL A 171 9.93 21.57 5.32
N LEU A 172 10.98 21.77 6.13
CA LEU A 172 11.84 20.67 6.57
C LEU A 172 11.02 19.74 7.47
N ILE A 173 11.29 18.44 7.40
CA ILE A 173 10.51 17.46 8.18
C ILE A 173 10.59 17.72 9.69
N GLN A 174 11.71 18.28 10.15
CA GLN A 174 11.96 18.64 11.56
C GLN A 174 11.06 19.77 12.07
N GLU A 175 10.54 20.62 11.17
CA GLU A 175 9.68 21.76 11.51
C GLU A 175 8.18 21.38 11.52
N ALA A 176 7.87 20.20 10.98
CA ALA A 176 6.52 19.71 10.76
C ALA A 176 6.08 18.82 11.94
N THR A 177 5.42 19.38 12.95
CA THR A 177 4.79 18.55 14.00
C THR A 177 3.59 17.78 13.44
N GLU A 178 3.23 16.66 14.07
CA GLU A 178 2.13 15.81 13.59
C GLU A 178 0.82 16.60 13.49
N GLU A 179 0.54 17.41 14.53
CA GLU A 179 -0.60 18.32 14.55
C GLU A 179 -0.60 19.32 13.39
N LYS A 180 0.57 19.92 13.06
CA LYS A 180 0.68 20.85 11.93
C LYS A 180 0.45 20.16 10.59
N LEU A 181 1.02 18.97 10.40
CA LEU A 181 0.81 18.18 9.17
C LEU A 181 -0.66 17.83 8.98
N ILE A 182 -1.30 17.28 10.01
CA ILE A 182 -2.74 16.95 9.99
C ILE A 182 -3.56 18.20 9.67
N LYS A 183 -3.25 19.32 10.32
CA LYS A 183 -3.94 20.60 10.09
C LYS A 183 -3.78 21.09 8.65
N TRP A 184 -2.58 20.98 8.06
CA TRP A 184 -2.36 21.36 6.67
C TRP A 184 -3.11 20.43 5.70
N MET A 185 -3.12 19.13 5.96
CA MET A 185 -3.79 18.12 5.14
C MET A 185 -5.32 18.25 5.16
N VAL A 186 -5.92 18.44 6.33
CA VAL A 186 -7.39 18.42 6.52
C VAL A 186 -8.01 19.83 6.54
N GLY A 187 -7.24 20.87 6.88
CA GLY A 187 -7.67 22.27 6.83
C GLY A 187 -8.54 22.76 7.96
N LYS A 188 -8.71 21.98 9.05
CA LYS A 188 -9.41 22.40 10.28
C LYS A 188 -8.64 21.93 11.52
N ASP A 189 -8.82 22.62 12.65
CA ASP A 189 -8.31 22.13 13.94
C ASP A 189 -8.97 20.78 14.25
N PHE A 190 -8.15 19.72 14.29
CA PHE A 190 -8.56 18.31 14.45
C PHE A 190 -9.48 18.09 15.65
N ASN A 191 -9.37 18.93 16.69
CA ASN A 191 -10.17 18.90 17.91
C ASN A 191 -11.69 19.05 17.73
N ARG A 192 -12.21 19.41 16.55
CA ARG A 192 -13.68 19.51 16.30
C ARG A 192 -14.31 18.27 15.67
N PHE A 193 -13.54 17.23 15.36
CA PHE A 193 -14.05 16.01 14.71
C PHE A 193 -14.37 14.86 15.67
N ILE A 194 -14.61 15.13 16.96
CA ILE A 194 -15.34 14.17 17.79
C ILE A 194 -16.81 14.41 17.45
N PRO A 195 -17.47 13.60 16.59
CA PRO A 195 -18.89 13.74 16.38
C PRO A 195 -19.56 13.59 17.76
N ILE A 196 -20.48 14.50 18.07
CA ILE A 196 -21.38 14.33 19.21
C ILE A 196 -22.18 13.07 18.89
N ARG A 197 -21.79 11.95 19.49
CA ARG A 197 -22.51 10.68 19.33
C ARG A 197 -23.72 10.74 20.25
N GLU A 198 -24.90 10.56 19.67
CA GLU A 198 -26.10 10.36 20.48
C GLU A 198 -25.89 9.15 21.40
N LYS A 199 -26.39 9.27 22.64
CA LYS A 199 -26.24 8.22 23.63
C LYS A 199 -27.01 7.00 23.14
N ILE A 200 -26.35 5.84 23.03
CA ILE A 200 -26.99 4.59 22.62
C ILE A 200 -27.97 4.16 23.72
N THR A 201 -29.27 4.23 23.45
CA THR A 201 -30.36 3.85 24.38
C THR A 201 -31.02 2.52 24.03
N GLY A 202 -30.66 1.91 22.91
CA GLY A 202 -31.24 0.65 22.44
C GLY A 202 -30.97 -0.53 23.38
N SER A 203 -31.86 -1.52 23.36
CA SER A 203 -31.62 -2.83 23.98
C SER A 203 -30.57 -3.61 23.18
N GLU A 204 -29.91 -4.56 23.84
CA GLU A 204 -29.06 -5.53 23.15
C GLU A 204 -29.86 -6.28 22.08
N ILE A 205 -29.36 -6.31 20.85
CA ILE A 205 -29.98 -7.01 19.73
C ILE A 205 -29.17 -8.24 19.32
N PHE A 206 -27.85 -8.18 19.46
CA PHE A 206 -26.95 -9.26 19.07
C PHE A 206 -25.80 -9.38 20.06
N SER A 207 -25.41 -10.59 20.39
CA SER A 207 -24.22 -10.86 21.19
C SER A 207 -23.55 -12.15 20.77
N LEU A 208 -22.26 -12.21 21.08
CA LEU A 208 -21.47 -13.42 20.91
C LEU A 208 -20.71 -13.68 22.20
N GLU A 209 -20.68 -14.96 22.58
CA GLU A 209 -20.18 -15.41 23.87
C GLU A 209 -19.16 -16.52 23.67
N ASN A 210 -17.94 -16.29 24.17
CA ASN A 210 -16.83 -17.24 24.21
C ASN A 210 -16.50 -17.87 22.85
N ILE A 211 -16.67 -17.11 21.75
CA ILE A 211 -16.40 -17.60 20.40
C ILE A 211 -14.92 -17.95 20.28
N THR A 212 -14.65 -19.21 19.97
CA THR A 212 -13.28 -19.73 19.81
C THR A 212 -13.15 -20.48 18.50
N LYS A 213 -12.05 -20.23 17.81
CA LYS A 213 -11.58 -20.98 16.64
C LYS A 213 -10.10 -21.25 16.84
N LYS A 214 -9.72 -22.49 17.12
CA LYS A 214 -8.34 -22.85 17.47
C LYS A 214 -7.34 -22.30 16.46
N GLY A 215 -6.35 -21.57 16.97
CA GLY A 215 -5.30 -20.94 16.18
C GLY A 215 -5.70 -19.64 15.46
N ILE A 216 -6.93 -19.15 15.62
CA ILE A 216 -7.43 -17.94 14.95
C ILE A 216 -8.13 -16.98 15.92
N LEU A 217 -9.09 -17.48 16.70
CA LEU A 217 -9.88 -16.71 17.67
C LEU A 217 -9.89 -17.43 19.01
N GLU A 218 -9.78 -16.70 20.11
CA GLU A 218 -9.81 -17.25 21.46
C GLU A 218 -10.71 -16.39 22.34
N ASN A 219 -11.79 -17.00 22.85
CA ASN A 219 -12.69 -16.40 23.84
C ASN A 219 -13.20 -14.98 23.48
N ILE A 220 -13.74 -14.82 22.27
CA ILE A 220 -14.28 -13.53 21.83
C ILE A 220 -15.71 -13.37 22.35
N SER A 221 -15.94 -12.31 23.13
CA SER A 221 -17.25 -11.96 23.69
C SER A 221 -17.53 -10.46 23.60
N PHE A 222 -18.68 -10.08 23.05
CA PHE A 222 -19.20 -8.71 23.05
C PHE A 222 -20.68 -8.70 22.65
N SER A 223 -21.34 -7.57 22.90
CA SER A 223 -22.71 -7.34 22.46
C SER A 223 -22.88 -6.03 21.70
N VAL A 224 -23.99 -5.95 20.96
CA VAL A 224 -24.35 -4.83 20.10
C VAL A 224 -25.81 -4.50 20.36
N LYS A 225 -26.10 -3.22 20.56
CA LYS A 225 -27.45 -2.69 20.79
C LYS A 225 -28.12 -2.25 19.49
N ASN A 226 -29.44 -2.08 19.55
CA ASN A 226 -30.19 -1.49 18.44
C ASN A 226 -29.64 -0.07 18.13
N GLY A 227 -29.29 0.16 16.86
CA GLY A 227 -28.72 1.43 16.38
C GLY A 227 -27.25 1.65 16.75
N GLU A 228 -26.58 0.68 17.38
CA GLU A 228 -25.16 0.80 17.74
C GLU A 228 -24.24 0.48 16.56
N ILE A 229 -23.20 1.30 16.40
CA ILE A 229 -22.06 1.00 15.53
C ILE A 229 -20.91 0.52 16.41
N ILE A 230 -20.57 -0.77 16.31
CA ILE A 230 -19.37 -1.33 16.93
C ILE A 230 -18.21 -1.35 15.93
N GLY A 231 -17.04 -0.88 16.36
CA GLY A 231 -15.81 -0.92 15.57
C GLY A 231 -14.88 -2.04 16.03
N LEU A 232 -14.50 -2.95 15.13
CA LEU A 232 -13.47 -3.97 15.39
C LEU A 232 -12.10 -3.47 14.88
N ALA A 233 -11.22 -3.07 15.79
CA ALA A 233 -9.88 -2.58 15.48
C ALA A 233 -8.79 -3.55 15.97
N GLY A 234 -7.61 -3.51 15.34
CA GLY A 234 -6.47 -4.38 15.65
C GLY A 234 -5.46 -4.42 14.51
N LEU A 235 -4.29 -5.02 14.74
CA LEU A 235 -3.24 -5.19 13.71
C LEU A 235 -3.63 -6.27 12.68
N THR A 236 -2.82 -6.42 11.63
CA THR A 236 -2.98 -7.54 10.69
C THR A 236 -2.85 -8.87 11.44
N GLY A 237 -3.75 -9.81 11.17
CA GLY A 237 -3.79 -11.10 11.88
C GLY A 237 -4.53 -11.08 13.21
N SER A 238 -5.04 -9.94 13.69
CA SER A 238 -5.76 -9.84 14.98
C SER A 238 -7.14 -10.51 15.02
N GLY A 239 -7.55 -11.21 13.95
CA GLY A 239 -8.84 -11.93 13.91
C GLY A 239 -10.08 -11.10 13.54
N ARG A 240 -9.97 -9.80 13.22
CA ARG A 240 -11.11 -8.93 12.86
C ARG A 240 -12.03 -9.54 11.78
N SER A 241 -11.45 -9.91 10.64
CA SER A 241 -12.18 -10.54 9.54
C SER A 241 -12.66 -11.96 9.90
N ALA A 242 -11.93 -12.66 10.76
CA ALA A 242 -12.34 -14.00 11.21
C ALA A 242 -13.60 -13.93 12.09
N VAL A 243 -13.71 -12.95 12.99
CA VAL A 243 -14.93 -12.71 13.77
C VAL A 243 -16.12 -12.44 12.84
N ALA A 244 -15.95 -11.57 11.85
CA ALA A 244 -17.00 -11.25 10.88
C ALA A 244 -17.40 -12.50 10.04
N ASN A 245 -16.43 -13.30 9.63
CA ASN A 245 -16.67 -14.56 8.93
C ASN A 245 -17.40 -15.59 9.80
N VAL A 246 -17.16 -15.61 11.12
CA VAL A 246 -17.91 -16.46 12.07
C VAL A 246 -19.35 -16.00 12.19
N ILE A 247 -19.59 -14.70 12.37
CA ILE A 247 -20.94 -14.12 12.47
C ILE A 247 -21.77 -14.44 11.22
N PHE A 248 -21.16 -14.38 10.03
CA PHE A 248 -21.86 -14.63 8.77
C PHE A 248 -21.85 -16.10 8.33
N GLY A 249 -21.23 -17.03 9.07
CA GLY A 249 -21.23 -18.45 8.69
C GLY A 249 -20.28 -18.82 7.54
N LEU A 250 -19.31 -17.96 7.20
CA LEU A 250 -18.19 -18.31 6.32
C LEU A 250 -17.12 -19.11 7.05
N MET A 251 -17.10 -19.04 8.38
CA MET A 251 -16.19 -19.80 9.25
C MET A 251 -16.97 -20.38 10.43
N ASN A 252 -16.92 -21.69 10.64
CA ASN A 252 -17.58 -22.31 11.79
C ASN A 252 -16.67 -22.24 13.03
N PRO A 253 -17.13 -21.68 14.16
CA PRO A 253 -16.37 -21.69 15.41
C PRO A 253 -16.29 -23.11 15.99
N ASP A 254 -15.27 -23.38 16.79
CA ASP A 254 -15.12 -24.65 17.51
C ASP A 254 -15.92 -24.66 18.81
N SER A 255 -16.13 -23.48 19.42
CA SER A 255 -17.00 -23.29 20.59
C SER A 255 -17.52 -21.85 20.68
N GLY A 256 -18.47 -21.63 21.59
CA GLY A 256 -19.14 -20.36 21.82
C GLY A 256 -20.53 -20.30 21.19
N LYS A 257 -21.20 -19.17 21.36
CA LYS A 257 -22.61 -18.99 20.98
C LYS A 257 -22.83 -17.64 20.32
N LEU A 258 -23.76 -17.61 19.38
CA LEU A 258 -24.31 -16.39 18.80
C LEU A 258 -25.74 -16.22 19.32
N ILE A 259 -26.08 -15.02 19.78
CA ILE A 259 -27.38 -14.70 20.35
C ILE A 259 -27.95 -13.53 19.56
N LEU A 260 -29.18 -13.67 19.06
CA LEU A 260 -29.90 -12.63 18.33
C LEU A 260 -31.30 -12.48 18.93
N ASN A 261 -31.68 -11.26 19.27
CA ASN A 261 -32.93 -10.94 19.97
C ASN A 261 -33.15 -11.81 21.23
N GLY A 262 -32.07 -12.01 22.01
CA GLY A 262 -32.07 -12.83 23.22
C GLY A 262 -32.19 -14.34 23.01
N LYS A 263 -32.13 -14.84 21.75
CA LYS A 263 -32.19 -16.26 21.43
C LYS A 263 -30.88 -16.74 20.81
N GLU A 264 -30.38 -17.87 21.30
CA GLU A 264 -29.23 -18.53 20.69
C GLU A 264 -29.58 -18.97 19.25
N ILE A 265 -28.75 -18.55 18.29
CA ILE A 265 -28.87 -18.92 16.87
C ILE A 265 -27.67 -19.77 16.44
N LYS A 266 -27.92 -20.69 15.51
CA LYS A 266 -26.88 -21.51 14.89
C LYS A 266 -26.73 -21.13 13.44
N ILE A 267 -25.60 -20.51 13.11
CA ILE A 267 -25.24 -20.12 11.74
C ILE A 267 -24.11 -21.06 11.30
N LYS A 268 -24.37 -21.89 10.28
CA LYS A 268 -23.35 -22.79 9.69
C LYS A 268 -22.96 -22.40 8.28
N THR A 269 -23.80 -21.59 7.64
CA THR A 269 -23.63 -21.14 6.26
C THR A 269 -24.08 -19.67 6.13
N PRO A 270 -23.61 -18.94 5.11
CA PRO A 270 -24.09 -17.60 4.78
C PRO A 270 -25.61 -17.50 4.65
N ASN A 271 -26.24 -18.55 4.13
CA ASN A 271 -27.70 -18.58 3.98
C ASN A 271 -28.43 -18.61 5.33
N ASP A 272 -27.84 -19.21 6.37
CA ASP A 272 -28.42 -19.19 7.72
C ASP A 272 -28.35 -17.77 8.31
N ALA A 273 -27.26 -17.04 8.08
CA ALA A 273 -27.10 -15.65 8.52
C ALA A 273 -28.13 -14.74 7.84
N ILE A 274 -28.29 -14.86 6.52
CA ILE A 274 -29.27 -14.09 5.74
C ILE A 274 -30.70 -14.35 6.23
N LYS A 275 -31.06 -15.61 6.51
CA LYS A 275 -32.39 -15.96 7.07
C LYS A 275 -32.65 -15.33 8.45
N ASN A 276 -31.60 -15.05 9.21
CA ASN A 276 -31.67 -14.34 10.49
C ASN A 276 -31.55 -12.81 10.33
N GLY A 277 -31.52 -12.28 9.10
CA GLY A 277 -31.44 -10.85 8.83
C GLY A 277 -30.04 -10.25 8.99
N ILE A 278 -28.99 -11.08 8.98
CA ILE A 278 -27.59 -10.65 9.06
C ILE A 278 -27.03 -10.55 7.64
N GLY A 279 -26.43 -9.41 7.30
CA GLY A 279 -25.75 -9.15 6.02
C GLY A 279 -24.23 -9.04 6.19
N PHE A 280 -23.48 -9.27 5.11
CA PHE A 280 -22.03 -9.20 5.04
C PHE A 280 -21.57 -8.66 3.69
#